data_AF-A0A2N2L543-F1
#
_entry.id   AF-A0A2N2L543-F1
#
_cell.length_a   1.000
_cell.length_b   1.000
_cell.length_c   1.000
_cell.angle_alpha   90.00
_cell.angle_beta   90.00
_cell.angle_gamma   90.00
#
_symmetry.space_group_name_H-M   'P 1'
#
loop_
_entity.id
_entity.type
_entity.pdbx_description
1 polymer ?
#
loop_
_entity_poly.entity_id
_entity_poly.type
_entity_poly.pdbx_seq_one_letter_code
_entity_poly.pdbx_strand_id
1 'polypeptide(L)'
;MDKKISAIWLQVACVIAVATGLVSAAASFPATDGLWLFLFDFLKWPIDGDPAQFDLNTRAVNAVLGGVMVGWGTLMFLLVRNFLNNDFYLVRKLILVSIVAWFVVDSTGSFLAELPGNVLLNVSFLCLFIPPLLFVKNDNSNQ
;
A
#
# COMPACT_ATOMS: atom_id res chain seq x y z
N MET A 1 -0.68 19.81 10.65
CA MET A 1 0.06 19.81 9.36
C MET A 1 -0.69 20.64 8.34
N ASP A 2 0.02 21.38 7.49
CA ASP A 2 -0.57 22.15 6.39
C ASP A 2 -1.21 21.23 5.34
N LYS A 3 -2.30 21.67 4.71
CA LYS A 3 -3.05 20.89 3.70
C LYS A 3 -2.18 20.51 2.50
N LYS A 4 -1.30 21.39 2.02
CA LYS A 4 -0.40 21.09 0.89
C LYS A 4 0.65 20.05 1.28
N ILE A 5 1.21 20.15 2.48
CA ILE A 5 2.15 19.14 3.00
C ILE A 5 1.45 17.78 3.10
N SER A 6 0.22 17.75 3.62
CA SER A 6 -0.61 16.54 3.66
C SER A 6 -0.84 15.95 2.27
N ALA A 7 -1.13 16.81 1.28
CA ALA A 7 -1.37 16.41 -0.09
C ALA A 7 -0.15 15.73 -0.71
N ILE A 8 1.01 16.38 -0.60
CA ILE A 8 2.28 15.89 -1.15
C ILE A 8 2.65 14.56 -0.50
N TRP A 9 2.50 14.45 0.83
CA TRP A 9 2.74 13.21 1.55
C TRP A 9 1.85 12.09 1.01
N LEU A 10 0.54 12.31 0.92
CA LEU A 10 -0.39 11.30 0.42
C LEU A 10 -0.10 10.91 -1.03
N GLN A 11 0.31 11.87 -1.87
CA GLN A 11 0.73 11.58 -3.24
C GLN A 11 1.95 10.67 -3.27
N VAL A 12 2.96 10.93 -2.44
CA VAL A 12 4.13 10.05 -2.29
C VAL A 12 3.72 8.67 -1.81
N ALA A 13 2.83 8.59 -0.81
CA ALA A 13 2.30 7.32 -0.32
C ALA A 13 1.60 6.51 -1.42
N CYS A 14 0.80 7.18 -2.26
CA CYS A 14 0.15 6.55 -3.41
C CYS A 14 1.16 6.07 -4.46
N VAL A 15 2.20 6.86 -4.74
CA VAL A 15 3.28 6.45 -5.67
C VAL A 15 4.03 5.23 -5.13
N ILE A 16 4.28 5.16 -3.82
CA ILE A 16 4.88 3.97 -3.20
C ILE A 16 3.97 2.76 -3.39
N ALA A 17 2.66 2.88 -3.16
CA ALA A 17 1.71 1.78 -3.39
C ALA A 17 1.69 1.31 -4.86
N VAL A 18 1.74 2.25 -5.82
CA VAL A 18 1.86 1.92 -7.25
C VAL A 18 3.16 1.20 -7.54
N ALA A 19 4.29 1.68 -7.01
CA ALA A 19 5.60 1.08 -7.21
C ALA A 19 5.65 -0.35 -6.63
N THR A 20 5.12 -0.57 -5.42
CA THR A 20 4.98 -1.91 -4.83
C THR A 20 4.13 -2.81 -5.72
N GLY A 21 3.02 -2.30 -6.25
CA GLY A 21 2.20 -3.04 -7.22
C GLY A 21 2.95 -3.41 -8.49
N LEU A 22 3.77 -2.52 -9.04
CA LEU A 22 4.61 -2.81 -10.21
C LEU A 22 5.66 -3.88 -9.91
N VAL A 23 6.29 -3.85 -8.74
CA VAL A 23 7.24 -4.89 -8.32
C VAL A 23 6.53 -6.24 -8.15
N SER A 24 5.36 -6.26 -7.51
CA SER A 24 4.52 -7.47 -7.42
C SER A 24 4.15 -8.00 -8.80
N ALA A 25 3.69 -7.14 -9.71
CA ALA A 25 3.32 -7.56 -11.06
C ALA A 25 4.53 -8.12 -11.81
N ALA A 26 5.71 -7.50 -11.70
CA ALA A 26 6.94 -8.00 -12.30
C ALA A 26 7.34 -9.39 -11.78
N ALA A 27 6.96 -9.74 -10.55
CA ALA A 27 7.21 -11.06 -9.98
C ALA A 27 6.39 -12.19 -10.62
N SER A 28 5.43 -11.87 -11.50
CA SER A 28 4.75 -12.88 -12.31
C SER A 28 5.68 -13.53 -13.34
N PHE A 29 6.84 -12.94 -13.62
CA PHE A 29 7.82 -13.44 -14.58
C PHE A 29 9.16 -13.81 -13.89
N PRO A 30 9.73 -15.00 -14.15
CA PRO A 30 10.94 -15.47 -13.46
C PRO A 30 12.16 -14.56 -13.58
N ALA A 31 12.32 -13.83 -14.69
CA ALA A 31 13.49 -12.97 -14.86
C ALA A 31 13.45 -11.69 -14.00
N THR A 32 12.30 -11.38 -13.37
CA THR A 32 12.05 -10.11 -12.69
C THR A 32 11.47 -10.27 -11.28
N ASP A 33 11.43 -11.49 -10.74
CA ASP A 33 10.86 -11.78 -9.42
C ASP A 33 11.83 -11.62 -8.24
N GLY A 34 13.12 -11.43 -8.50
CA GLY A 34 14.16 -11.44 -7.47
C GLY A 34 13.93 -10.47 -6.30
N LEU A 35 13.45 -9.24 -6.56
CA LEU A 35 13.15 -8.28 -5.50
C LEU A 35 11.97 -8.72 -4.62
N TRP A 36 10.97 -9.37 -5.23
CA TRP A 36 9.79 -9.86 -4.53
C TRP A 36 10.08 -11.16 -3.77
N LEU A 37 10.91 -12.05 -4.32
CA LEU A 37 11.42 -13.22 -3.61
C LEU A 37 12.20 -12.81 -2.36
N PHE A 38 13.13 -11.86 -2.50
CA PHE A 38 13.87 -11.32 -1.36
C PHE A 38 12.95 -10.73 -0.29
N LEU A 39 11.90 -10.00 -0.72
CA LEU A 39 10.92 -9.47 0.21
C LEU A 39 10.20 -10.61 0.96
N PHE A 40 9.72 -11.64 0.28
CA PHE A 40 9.01 -12.76 0.91
C PHE A 40 9.90 -13.54 1.89
N ASP A 41 11.16 -13.78 1.51
CA ASP A 41 12.18 -14.40 2.37
C ASP A 41 12.43 -13.55 3.63
N PHE A 42 12.60 -12.23 3.45
CA PHE A 42 12.73 -11.28 4.56
C PHE A 42 11.50 -11.26 5.49
N LEU A 43 10.29 -11.32 4.93
CA LEU A 43 9.04 -11.30 5.70
C LEU A 43 8.78 -12.63 6.42
N LYS A 44 9.33 -13.73 5.92
CA LYS A 44 9.26 -15.04 6.59
C LYS A 44 10.25 -15.13 7.75
N TRP A 45 11.44 -14.58 7.57
CA TRP A 45 12.57 -14.52 8.51
C TRP A 45 12.97 -15.88 9.12
N PRO A 46 14.26 -16.27 9.09
CA PRO A 46 15.43 -15.53 8.60
C PRO A 46 15.51 -15.48 7.07
N ILE A 47 16.39 -14.62 6.55
CA ILE A 47 16.71 -14.60 5.11
C ILE A 47 17.57 -15.83 4.80
N ASP A 48 16.97 -16.88 4.23
CA ASP A 48 17.63 -18.17 3.96
C ASP A 48 17.42 -18.68 2.53
N GLY A 49 16.78 -17.88 1.68
CA GLY A 49 16.46 -18.23 0.30
C GLY A 49 15.15 -19.01 0.15
N ASP A 50 14.29 -19.04 1.16
CA ASP A 50 12.94 -19.62 1.09
C ASP A 50 11.84 -18.52 1.10
N PRO A 51 11.07 -18.33 0.01
CA PRO A 51 11.00 -19.16 -1.19
C PRO A 51 12.13 -18.90 -2.19
N ALA A 52 12.68 -19.97 -2.75
CA ALA A 52 13.69 -19.88 -3.82
C ALA A 52 13.09 -19.51 -5.18
N GLN A 53 11.78 -19.76 -5.36
CA GLN A 53 11.02 -19.45 -6.56
C GLN A 53 9.52 -19.42 -6.26
N PHE A 54 8.77 -18.68 -7.07
CA PHE A 54 7.30 -18.74 -7.07
C PHE A 54 6.77 -19.80 -8.02
N ASP A 55 5.79 -20.58 -7.57
CA ASP A 55 5.02 -21.48 -8.45
C ASP A 55 4.08 -20.71 -9.38
N LEU A 56 3.43 -21.43 -10.31
CA LEU A 56 2.55 -20.80 -11.31
C LEU A 56 1.37 -20.06 -10.67
N ASN A 57 0.79 -20.60 -9.60
CA ASN A 57 -0.36 -19.99 -8.92
C ASN A 57 0.05 -18.70 -8.23
N THR A 58 1.19 -18.71 -7.53
CA THR A 58 1.76 -17.55 -6.84
C THR A 58 2.13 -16.46 -7.84
N ARG A 59 2.67 -16.82 -9.00
CA ARG A 59 2.94 -15.87 -10.10
C ARG A 59 1.66 -15.23 -10.62
N ALA A 60 0.61 -16.01 -10.83
CA ALA A 60 -0.69 -15.47 -11.26
C ALA A 60 -1.29 -14.53 -10.21
N VAL A 61 -1.21 -14.91 -8.92
CA VAL A 61 -1.67 -14.06 -7.82
C VAL A 61 -0.85 -12.77 -7.72
N ASN A 62 0.48 -12.83 -7.91
CA ASN A 62 1.35 -11.65 -7.95
C ASN A 62 1.00 -10.67 -9.08
N ALA A 63 0.61 -11.19 -10.26
CA ALA A 63 0.10 -10.36 -11.36
C ALA A 63 -1.21 -9.65 -10.98
N VAL A 64 -2.15 -10.38 -10.37
CA VAL A 64 -3.43 -9.84 -9.92
C VAL A 64 -3.23 -8.79 -8.82
N LEU A 65 -2.46 -9.12 -7.78
CA LEU A 65 -2.11 -8.23 -6.68
C LEU A 65 -1.47 -6.96 -7.21
N GLY A 66 -0.48 -7.10 -8.09
CA GLY A 66 0.21 -5.97 -8.69
C GLY A 66 -0.73 -5.06 -9.48
N GLY A 67 -1.59 -5.63 -10.33
CA GLY A 67 -2.61 -4.87 -11.07
C GLY A 67 -3.59 -4.13 -10.15
N VAL A 68 -4.07 -4.78 -9.09
CA VAL A 68 -4.95 -4.16 -8.09
C VAL A 68 -4.25 -3.02 -7.36
N MET A 69 -3.01 -3.21 -6.90
CA MET A 69 -2.24 -2.18 -6.19
C MET A 69 -1.92 -0.97 -7.08
N VAL A 70 -1.56 -1.19 -8.35
CA VAL A 70 -1.34 -0.11 -9.32
C VAL A 70 -2.62 0.67 -9.55
N GLY A 71 -3.75 0.01 -9.79
CA GLY A 71 -5.03 0.66 -10.00
C GLY A 71 -5.51 1.43 -8.76
N TRP A 72 -5.42 0.80 -7.59
CA TRP A 72 -5.80 1.36 -6.30
C TRP A 72 -4.95 2.58 -5.91
N GLY A 73 -3.63 2.46 -6.00
CA GLY A 73 -2.70 3.56 -5.74
C GLY A 73 -2.91 4.73 -6.71
N THR A 74 -3.14 4.44 -8.00
CA THR A 74 -3.44 5.46 -9.02
C THR A 74 -4.76 6.19 -8.72
N LEU A 75 -5.82 5.45 -8.36
CA LEU A 75 -7.10 6.05 -7.99
C LEU A 75 -6.95 7.00 -6.80
N MET A 76 -6.28 6.55 -5.73
CA MET A 76 -6.03 7.39 -4.55
C MET A 76 -5.19 8.62 -4.92
N PHE A 77 -4.16 8.47 -5.74
CA PHE A 77 -3.34 9.59 -6.21
C PHE A 77 -4.20 10.64 -6.93
N LEU A 78 -5.09 10.22 -7.83
CA LEU A 78 -5.98 11.11 -8.56
C LEU A 78 -7.00 11.80 -7.64
N LEU A 79 -7.51 11.11 -6.61
CA LEU A 79 -8.37 11.73 -5.60
C LEU A 79 -7.64 12.84 -4.84
N VAL A 80 -6.42 12.57 -4.37
CA VAL A 80 -5.59 13.54 -3.65
C VAL A 80 -5.18 14.71 -4.54
N ARG A 81 -4.85 14.45 -5.81
CA ARG A 81 -4.40 15.50 -6.73
C ARG A 81 -5.52 16.43 -7.17
N ASN A 82 -6.70 15.90 -7.46
CA ASN A 82 -7.77 16.66 -8.12
C ASN A 82 -8.85 17.18 -7.18
N PHE A 83 -9.10 16.52 -6.05
CA PHE A 83 -10.28 16.81 -5.22
C PHE A 83 -9.97 17.27 -3.80
N LEU A 84 -8.71 17.25 -3.40
CA LEU A 84 -8.31 17.58 -2.03
C LEU A 84 -8.61 19.04 -1.65
N ASN A 85 -8.59 19.97 -2.61
CA ASN A 85 -8.94 21.37 -2.35
C ASN A 85 -10.45 21.64 -2.38
N ASN A 86 -11.23 20.80 -3.07
CA ASN A 86 -12.67 20.99 -3.26
C ASN A 86 -13.48 20.32 -2.15
N ASP A 87 -13.11 19.09 -1.77
CA ASP A 87 -13.76 18.35 -0.69
C ASP A 87 -12.73 17.47 0.04
N PHE A 88 -11.87 18.13 0.81
CA PHE A 88 -10.82 17.47 1.59
C PHE A 88 -11.37 16.38 2.50
N TYR A 89 -12.53 16.64 3.15
CA TYR A 89 -13.09 15.75 4.14
C TYR A 89 -13.58 14.44 3.50
N LEU A 90 -14.27 14.52 2.37
CA LEU A 90 -14.70 13.34 1.63
C LEU A 90 -13.49 12.53 1.14
N VAL A 91 -12.51 13.18 0.50
CA VAL A 91 -11.29 12.50 0.00
C VAL A 91 -10.55 11.80 1.14
N ARG A 92 -10.36 12.48 2.28
CA ARG A 92 -9.75 11.91 3.49
C ARG A 92 -10.51 10.68 3.96
N LYS A 93 -11.85 10.76 4.05
CA LYS A 93 -12.69 9.66 4.51
C LYS A 93 -12.60 8.45 3.58
N LEU A 94 -12.66 8.66 2.26
CA LEU A 94 -12.57 7.61 1.26
C LEU A 94 -11.23 6.86 1.35
N ILE A 95 -10.11 7.59 1.42
CA ILE A 95 -8.78 6.98 1.54
C ILE A 95 -8.64 6.25 2.87
N LEU A 96 -9.07 6.85 3.98
CA LEU A 96 -8.97 6.22 5.31
C LEU A 96 -9.72 4.90 5.37
N VAL A 97 -10.99 4.89 4.92
CA VAL A 97 -11.81 3.66 4.90
C VAL A 97 -11.16 2.60 4.01
N SER A 98 -10.68 2.99 2.83
CA SER A 98 -10.02 2.05 1.91
C SER A 98 -8.75 1.45 2.50
N ILE A 99 -7.90 2.26 3.13
CA ILE A 99 -6.63 1.82 3.73
C ILE A 99 -6.88 0.90 4.94
N VAL A 100 -7.84 1.25 5.80
CA VAL A 100 -8.20 0.41 6.95
C VAL A 100 -8.79 -0.92 6.51
N ALA A 101 -9.67 -0.93 5.51
CA ALA A 101 -10.24 -2.15 4.96
C ALA A 101 -9.15 -3.07 4.39
N TRP A 102 -8.23 -2.52 3.58
CA TRP A 102 -7.08 -3.26 3.06
C TRP A 102 -6.22 -3.83 4.20
N PHE A 103 -5.83 -2.98 5.17
CA PHE A 103 -4.99 -3.40 6.29
C PHE A 103 -5.58 -4.57 7.08
N VAL A 104 -6.89 -4.52 7.39
CA VAL A 104 -7.57 -5.57 8.16
C VAL A 104 -7.60 -6.87 7.37
N VAL A 105 -8.00 -6.83 6.09
CA VAL A 105 -8.12 -8.03 5.26
C VAL A 105 -6.75 -8.64 5.00
N ASP A 106 -5.78 -7.84 4.58
CA ASP A 106 -4.45 -8.31 4.20
C ASP A 106 -3.65 -8.84 5.40
N SER A 107 -3.72 -8.15 6.55
CA SER A 107 -3.05 -8.60 7.77
C SER A 107 -3.66 -9.88 8.34
N THR A 108 -4.98 -10.01 8.26
CA THR A 108 -5.67 -11.26 8.66
C THR A 108 -5.25 -12.41 7.76
N GLY A 109 -5.24 -12.19 6.44
CA GLY A 109 -4.77 -13.17 5.47
C GLY A 109 -3.31 -13.58 5.72
N SER A 110 -2.44 -12.60 5.97
CA SER A 110 -1.01 -12.83 6.24
C SER A 110 -0.77 -13.64 7.51
N PHE A 111 -1.53 -13.36 8.57
CA PHE A 111 -1.44 -14.12 9.81
C PHE A 111 -1.89 -15.57 9.61
N LEU A 112 -3.00 -15.79 8.90
CA LEU A 112 -3.51 -17.13 8.58
C LEU A 112 -2.62 -17.91 7.61
N ALA A 113 -1.87 -17.21 6.76
CA ALA A 113 -0.91 -17.78 5.82
C ALA A 113 0.50 -17.97 6.43
N GLU A 114 0.63 -17.86 7.76
CA GLU A 114 1.89 -18.05 8.48
C GLU A 114 3.01 -17.09 8.06
N LEU A 115 2.66 -15.87 7.61
CA LEU A 115 3.59 -14.80 7.23
C LEU A 115 3.43 -13.56 8.13
N PRO A 116 3.69 -13.66 9.45
CA PRO A 116 3.48 -12.56 10.38
C PRO A 116 4.37 -11.34 10.11
N GLY A 117 5.52 -11.50 9.45
CA GLY A 117 6.35 -10.37 9.04
C GLY A 117 5.61 -9.43 8.08
N ASN A 118 4.68 -9.94 7.25
CA ASN A 118 3.86 -9.09 6.40
C ASN A 118 2.88 -8.22 7.19
N VAL A 119 2.41 -8.67 8.36
CA VAL A 119 1.59 -7.84 9.25
C VAL A 119 2.39 -6.62 9.73
N LEU A 120 3.68 -6.80 10.04
CA LEU A 120 4.56 -5.69 10.43
C LEU A 120 4.82 -4.72 9.26
N LEU A 121 4.99 -5.25 8.05
CA LEU A 121 5.08 -4.43 6.83
C LEU A 121 3.80 -3.63 6.60
N ASN A 122 2.63 -4.25 6.79
CA ASN A 122 1.33 -3.60 6.67
C ASN A 122 1.14 -2.48 7.68
N VAL A 123 1.61 -2.64 8.92
CA VAL A 123 1.63 -1.54 9.91
C VAL A 123 2.49 -0.38 9.42
N SER A 124 3.63 -0.67 8.78
CA SER A 124 4.49 0.36 8.19
C SER A 124 3.79 1.10 7.03
N PHE A 125 3.07 0.38 6.18
CA PHE A 125 2.22 0.96 5.14
C PHE A 125 1.08 1.79 5.73
N LEU A 126 0.44 1.33 6.81
CA LEU A 126 -0.61 2.08 7.50
C LEU A 126 -0.07 3.41 8.07
N CYS A 127 1.13 3.38 8.66
CA CYS A 127 1.84 4.56 9.15
C CYS A 127 2.24 5.54 8.03
N LEU A 128 2.32 5.10 6.77
CA LEU A 128 2.57 5.97 5.63
C LEU A 128 1.32 6.82 5.28
N PHE A 129 0.12 6.28 5.47
CA PHE A 129 -1.14 6.92 5.09
C PHE A 129 -1.86 7.61 6.25
N ILE A 130 -1.84 7.06 7.46
CA ILE A 130 -2.63 7.60 8.59
C ILE A 130 -2.20 9.00 9.03
N PRO A 131 -0.91 9.32 9.25
CA PRO A 131 -0.49 10.62 9.75
C PRO A 131 -0.98 11.80 8.89
N PRO A 132 -0.85 11.79 7.55
CA PRO A 132 -1.36 12.89 6.75
C PRO A 132 -2.88 12.98 6.76
N LEU A 133 -3.59 11.86 6.89
CA LEU A 133 -5.04 11.88 7.02
C LEU A 133 -5.47 12.48 8.36
N LEU A 134 -4.82 12.14 9.49
CA LEU A 134 -5.29 12.54 10.82
C LEU A 134 -4.86 13.95 11.25
N PHE A 135 -3.61 14.35 10.96
CA PHE A 135 -3.02 15.56 11.54
C PHE A 135 -3.11 16.80 10.66
N VAL A 136 -3.89 16.76 9.58
CA VAL A 136 -4.18 17.95 8.78
C VAL A 136 -5.00 18.95 9.60
N LYS A 137 -4.60 20.23 9.59
CA LYS A 137 -5.38 21.28 10.24
C LYS A 137 -6.68 21.50 9.44
N ASN A 138 -7.82 21.41 10.12
CA ASN A 138 -9.08 21.90 9.57
C ASN A 138 -9.11 23.42 9.73
N ASP A 139 -9.29 24.15 8.63
CA ASP A 139 -9.41 25.62 8.66
C ASP A 139 -10.79 26.10 9.21
N ASN A 140 -11.62 25.18 9.72
CA ASN A 140 -12.99 25.46 10.15
C ASN A 140 -13.09 25.85 11.64
N SER A 141 -12.09 26.54 12.21
CA SER A 141 -12.21 27.07 13.58
C SER A 141 -12.70 28.52 13.65
N ASN A 142 -13.27 29.08 12.57
CA ASN A 142 -13.81 30.45 12.51
C ASN A 142 -15.10 30.57 11.68
N GLN A 143 -16.07 29.66 11.88
CA GLN A 143 -17.48 29.87 11.54
C GLN A 143 -18.34 29.37 12.70
#